data_AF-A0A383E9U4-F1
#
_entry.id   AF-A0A383E9U4-F1
#
_cell.length_a   1.000
_cell.length_b   1.000
_cell.length_c   1.000
_cell.angle_alpha   90.00
_cell.angle_beta   90.00
_cell.angle_gamma   90.00
#
_symmetry.space_group_name_H-M   'P 1'
#
loop_
_entity.id
_entity.type
_entity.pdbx_description
1 polymer ?
#
loop_
_entity_poly.entity_id
_entity_poly.type
_entity_poly.pdbx_seq_one_letter_code
_entity_poly.pdbx_strand_id
1 'polypeptide(L)' 'ILNSYGLPTNDKNLNAEELIEAIRMDKKNVDGNVQWILLRNIGEAIIEGNVSSEIVKSSISKIIG' A
#
# COMPACT_ATOMS: atom_id res chain seq x y z
N ILE A 1 -12.22 5.66 12.00
CA ILE A 1 -12.58 4.33 12.53
C ILE A 1 -11.36 3.65 13.15
N LEU A 2 -10.26 3.37 12.43
CA LEU A 2 -9.09 2.69 13.00
C LEU A 2 -8.57 3.31 14.33
N ASN A 3 -8.40 4.63 14.38
CA ASN A 3 -7.99 5.34 15.60
C ASN A 3 -8.97 5.19 16.78
N SER A 4 -10.28 5.08 16.54
CA SER A 4 -11.26 4.91 17.62
C SER A 4 -11.20 3.53 18.27
N TYR A 5 -10.56 2.56 17.60
CA TYR A 5 -10.25 1.24 18.13
C TYR A 5 -8.81 1.14 18.65
N GLY A 6 -8.07 2.25 18.71
CA GLY A 6 -6.68 2.26 19.17
C GLY A 6 -5.69 1.62 18.18
N LEU A 7 -6.06 1.43 16.91
CA LEU A 7 -5.18 0.88 15.89
C LEU A 7 -4.33 2.00 15.25
N PRO A 8 -3.04 1.73 14.96
CA PRO A 8 -2.17 2.71 14.33
C PRO A 8 -2.62 3.01 12.90
N THR A 9 -2.56 4.30 12.51
CA THR A 9 -2.80 4.75 11.13
C THR A 9 -1.57 5.41 10.50
N ASN A 10 -0.44 5.41 11.21
CA ASN A 10 0.86 5.88 10.78
C ASN A 10 1.96 5.13 11.55
N ASP A 11 3.15 5.07 10.97
CA ASP A 11 4.34 4.53 11.66
C ASP A 11 5.61 5.20 11.15
N LYS A 12 6.17 6.08 11.99
CA LYS A 12 7.36 6.87 11.65
C LYS A 12 8.68 6.09 11.68
N ASN A 13 8.65 4.84 12.11
CA ASN A 13 9.85 4.03 12.25
C ASN A 13 10.04 3.04 11.10
N LEU A 14 9.11 3.02 10.14
CA LEU A 14 9.20 2.17 8.95
C LEU A 14 10.09 2.80 7.88
N ASN A 15 10.94 1.99 7.27
CA ASN A 15 11.72 2.37 6.09
C ASN A 15 10.88 2.17 4.82
N ALA A 16 10.74 3.23 4.03
CA ALA A 16 9.90 3.24 2.82
C ALA A 16 10.41 2.27 1.75
N GLU A 17 11.73 2.27 1.53
CA GLU A 17 12.40 1.46 0.53
C GLU A 17 12.29 -0.03 0.86
N GLU A 18 12.56 -0.42 2.11
CA GLU A 18 12.43 -1.81 2.57
C GLU A 18 10.99 -2.32 2.44
N LEU A 19 10.00 -1.47 2.76
CA LEU A 19 8.60 -1.82 2.62
C LEU A 19 8.20 -2.05 1.15
N ILE A 20 8.66 -1.18 0.24
CA ILE A 20 8.38 -1.31 -1.19
C ILE A 20 9.06 -2.54 -1.78
N GLU A 21 10.30 -2.83 -1.37
CA GLU A 21 11.02 -4.04 -1.78
C GLU A 21 10.28 -5.29 -1.31
N ALA A 22 9.85 -5.33 -0.05
CA ALA A 22 9.07 -6.43 0.50
C ALA A 22 7.75 -6.66 -0.27
N ILE A 23 7.03 -5.58 -0.62
CA ILE A 23 5.81 -5.65 -1.44
C ILE A 23 6.10 -6.26 -2.82
N ARG A 24 7.22 -5.90 -3.45
CA ARG A 24 7.60 -6.40 -4.78
C ARG A 24 7.98 -7.88 -4.77
N MET A 25 8.56 -8.35 -3.67
CA MET A 25 8.98 -9.75 -3.51
C MET A 25 7.83 -10.70 -3.18
N ASP A 26 6.66 -10.19 -2.78
CA ASP A 26 5.50 -11.04 -2.50
C ASP A 26 5.04 -11.83 -3.74
N LYS A 27 4.69 -13.11 -3.53
CA LYS A 27 4.47 -14.11 -4.58
C LYS A 27 3.23 -13.85 -5.46
N LYS A 28 2.38 -12.85 -5.14
CA LYS A 28 1.25 -12.41 -5.96
C LYS A 28 1.63 -11.49 -7.13
N ASN A 29 2.91 -11.48 -7.47
CA ASN A 29 3.47 -10.78 -8.60
C ASN A 29 3.37 -11.67 -9.86
N VAL A 30 2.27 -11.55 -10.62
CA VAL A 30 2.19 -12.13 -11.96
C VAL A 30 2.92 -11.17 -12.89
N ASP A 31 4.03 -11.61 -13.51
CA ASP A 31 4.86 -10.81 -14.42
C ASP A 31 5.43 -9.50 -13.86
N GLY A 32 5.64 -9.40 -12.54
CA GLY A 32 6.28 -8.21 -11.93
C GLY A 32 5.34 -7.03 -11.67
N ASN A 33 4.02 -7.20 -11.90
CA ASN A 33 2.99 -6.22 -11.60
C ASN A 33 2.19 -6.56 -10.33
N VAL A 34 2.34 -5.74 -9.30
CA VAL A 34 1.60 -5.85 -8.03
C VAL A 34 0.12 -5.57 -8.27
N GLN A 35 -0.75 -6.50 -7.86
CA GLN A 35 -2.20 -6.33 -7.90
C GLN A 35 -2.68 -5.65 -6.62
N TRP A 36 -3.13 -4.39 -6.73
CA TRP A 36 -3.61 -3.59 -5.61
C TRP A 36 -5.10 -3.74 -5.41
N ILE A 37 -5.53 -4.02 -4.20
CA ILE A 37 -6.94 -3.94 -3.82
C ILE A 37 -7.20 -2.51 -3.35
N LEU A 38 -7.98 -1.77 -4.14
CA LEU A 38 -8.31 -0.37 -3.87
C LEU A 38 -9.82 -0.22 -3.68
N LEU A 39 -10.24 0.67 -2.78
CA LEU A 39 -11.65 0.99 -2.61
C LEU A 39 -12.05 2.06 -3.62
N ARG A 40 -13.03 1.73 -4.48
CA ARG A 40 -13.70 2.73 -5.32
C ARG A 40 -14.73 3.50 -4.51
N ASN A 41 -15.47 2.78 -3.67
CA ASN A 41 -16.47 3.29 -2.73
C ASN A 41 -16.47 2.45 -1.45
N ILE A 42 -17.18 2.91 -0.41
CA ILE A 42 -17.41 2.09 0.78
C ILE A 42 -18.21 0.84 0.36
N GLY A 43 -17.63 -0.34 0.59
CA GLY A 43 -18.22 -1.62 0.21
C GLY A 43 -17.95 -2.07 -1.24
N GLU A 44 -17.22 -1.27 -2.04
CA GLU A 44 -16.86 -1.62 -3.42
C GLU A 44 -15.33 -1.55 -3.60
N ALA A 45 -14.70 -2.70 -3.82
CA ALA A 45 -13.28 -2.82 -4.09
C ALA A 45 -13.01 -3.17 -5.56
N ILE A 46 -11.90 -2.67 -6.08
CA ILE A 46 -11.37 -2.99 -7.41
C ILE A 46 -9.96 -3.59 -7.27
N ILE A 47 -9.57 -4.36 -8.28
CA ILE A 47 -8.18 -4.82 -8.44
C ILE A 47 -7.54 -3.95 -9.51
N GLU A 48 -6.45 -3.26 -9.16
CA GLU A 48 -5.68 -2.43 -10.09
C GLU A 48 -4.24 -2.96 -10.17
N GLY A 49 -3.83 -3.39 -11.36
CA GLY A 49 -2.50 -3.94 -11.61
C GLY A 49 -1.52 -2.92 -12.20
N ASN A 50 -2.00 -1.77 -12.68
CA ASN A 50 -1.22 -0.76 -13.37
C ASN A 50 -1.06 0.52 -12.54
N VAL A 51 -0.71 0.36 -11.26
CA VAL A 51 -0.38 1.50 -10.38
C VAL A 51 1.10 1.85 -10.55
N SER A 52 1.40 3.10 -10.86
CA SER A 52 2.79 3.54 -11.00
C SER A 52 3.54 3.46 -9.66
N SER A 53 4.83 3.12 -9.74
CA SER A 53 5.69 3.03 -8.55
C SER A 53 5.82 4.38 -7.81
N GLU A 54 5.72 5.49 -8.52
CA GLU A 54 5.72 6.85 -7.95
C GLU A 54 4.47 7.12 -7.10
N ILE A 55 3.29 6.66 -7.55
CA ILE A 55 2.05 6.78 -6.77
C ILE A 55 2.17 5.94 -5.49
N VAL A 56 2.70 4.72 -5.58
CA VAL A 56 2.91 3.86 -4.41
C VAL A 56 3.86 4.52 -3.41
N LYS A 57 5.04 4.99 -3.87
CA LYS A 57 6.01 5.71 -3.05
C LYS A 57 5.40 6.90 -2.34
N SER A 58 4.78 7.81 -3.08
CA SER A 58 4.18 9.02 -2.51
C SER A 58 3.04 8.73 -1.55
N SER A 59 2.31 7.63 -1.72
CA SER A 59 1.23 7.23 -0.83
C SER A 59 1.77 6.64 0.47
N ILE A 60 2.78 5.78 0.38
CA ILE A 60 3.46 5.20 1.53
C ILE A 60 4.11 6.31 2.38
N SER A 61 4.89 7.22 1.78
CA SER A 61 5.56 8.32 2.50
C SER A 61 4.61 9.19 3.34
N LYS A 62 3.34 9.36 2.92
CA LYS A 62 2.35 10.11 3.71
C LYS A 62 1.97 9.44 5.03
N ILE A 63 2.19 8.13 5.15
CA ILE A 63 1.79 7.31 6.30
C ILE A 63 2.99 7.03 7.22
N ILE A 64 4.19 6.90 6.64
CA ILE A 64 5.41 6.57 7.39
C ILE A 64 6.32 7.76 7.73
N GLY A 65 5.97 8.97 7.31
CA GLY A 65 6.66 10.20 7.74
C GLY A 65 7.90 10.53 6.92
#